data_AF-A0AAV5VUJ1-F1
#
_entry.id   AF-A0AAV5VUJ1-F1
#
_cell.length_a   1.000
_cell.length_b   1.000
_cell.length_c   1.000
_cell.angle_alpha   90.00
_cell.angle_beta   90.00
_cell.angle_gamma   90.00
#
_symmetry.space_group_name_H-M   'P 1'
#
loop_
_entity.id
_entity.type
_entity.pdbx_description
1 polymer ?
#
loop_
_entity_poly.entity_id
_entity_poly.type
_entity_poly.pdbx_seq_one_letter_code
_entity_poly.pdbx_strand_id
1 'polypeptide(L)'
;MNTYYISVDLQRSLSIFVKIIFALSTVLSGLTFFCLVKVSDATRSGLRKYLIYIQCLAYLHDVYLEILYKGFPLFPMLGGYCYGLLCHWASQAIVILIMGNMGAAIVMCIIYRHQSIIPPNSPLKFNTVSYYFVY
;
A
#
# COMPACT_ATOMS: atom_id res chain seq x y z
N MET A 1 -1.25 37.47 18.06
CA MET A 1 -0.55 36.20 17.79
C MET A 1 -1.47 35.35 16.94
N ASN A 2 -1.20 35.22 15.64
CA ASN A 2 -2.02 34.41 14.74
C ASN A 2 -1.86 32.94 15.11
N THR A 3 -2.91 32.33 15.65
CA THR A 3 -2.95 30.91 15.98
C THR A 3 -3.11 30.10 14.71
N TYR A 4 -1.98 29.74 14.10
CA TYR A 4 -1.89 28.79 13.00
C TYR A 4 -2.06 27.37 13.53
N TYR A 5 -3.29 26.99 13.84
CA TYR A 5 -3.63 25.63 14.23
C TYR A 5 -4.88 25.23 13.46
N ILE A 6 -4.84 24.05 12.83
CA ILE A 6 -6.06 23.28 12.59
C ILE A 6 -6.87 23.32 13.89
N SER A 7 -8.15 23.68 13.84
CA SER A 7 -8.97 23.72 15.05
C SER A 7 -8.94 22.35 15.72
N VAL A 8 -8.86 22.32 17.05
CA VAL A 8 -8.77 21.06 17.82
C VAL A 8 -9.96 20.15 17.48
N ASP A 9 -11.12 20.74 17.19
CA ASP A 9 -12.32 20.03 16.73
C ASP A 9 -12.14 19.40 15.35
N LEU A 10 -11.50 20.10 14.41
CA LEU A 10 -11.21 19.56 13.07
C LEU A 10 -10.19 18.42 13.16
N GLN A 11 -9.14 18.58 13.95
CA GLN A 11 -8.16 17.51 14.16
C GLN A 11 -8.81 16.27 14.79
N ARG A 12 -9.68 16.46 15.78
CA ARG A 12 -10.43 15.36 16.41
C ARG A 12 -11.35 14.67 15.40
N SER A 13 -12.09 15.45 14.61
CA SER A 13 -12.98 14.92 13.57
C SER A 13 -12.22 14.10 12.52
N LEU A 14 -11.12 14.66 11.98
CA LEU A 14 -10.25 13.96 11.04
C LEU A 14 -9.67 12.68 11.66
N SER A 15 -9.19 12.73 12.91
CA SER A 15 -8.65 11.53 13.54
C SER A 15 -9.71 10.45 13.76
N ILE A 16 -10.95 10.80 14.07
CA ILE A 16 -12.03 9.82 14.22
C ILE A 16 -12.37 9.22 12.85
N PHE A 17 -12.50 10.07 11.83
CA PHE A 17 -12.78 9.66 10.46
C PHE A 17 -11.73 8.66 9.94
N VAL A 18 -10.44 8.96 10.07
CA VAL A 18 -9.39 8.06 9.57
C VAL A 18 -9.33 6.76 10.37
N LYS A 19 -9.61 6.79 11.69
CA LYS A 19 -9.72 5.56 12.50
C LYS A 19 -10.86 4.65 12.05
N ILE A 20 -12.02 5.22 11.67
CA ILE A 20 -13.14 4.44 11.13
C ILE A 20 -12.74 3.82 9.79
N ILE A 21 -12.12 4.60 8.90
CA ILE A 21 -11.59 4.08 7.62
C ILE A 21 -10.60 2.94 7.87
N PHE A 22 -9.67 3.11 8.80
CA PHE A 22 -8.68 2.10 9.14
C PHE A 22 -9.32 0.81 9.66
N ALA A 23 -10.33 0.90 10.54
CA ALA A 23 -11.06 -0.26 11.03
C ALA A 23 -11.74 -1.02 9.87
N LEU A 24 -12.41 -0.31 8.97
CA LEU A 24 -13.02 -0.90 7.78
C LEU A 24 -11.97 -1.51 6.83
N SER A 25 -10.86 -0.79 6.58
CA SER A 25 -9.75 -1.25 5.74
C SER A 25 -9.12 -2.53 6.30
N THR A 26 -8.97 -2.61 7.63
CA THR A 26 -8.40 -3.79 8.31
C THR A 26 -9.30 -5.02 8.12
N VAL A 27 -10.62 -4.86 8.28
CA VAL A 27 -11.58 -5.96 8.07
C VAL A 27 -11.56 -6.41 6.60
N LEU A 28 -11.62 -5.47 5.66
CA LEU A 28 -11.58 -5.78 4.22
C LEU A 28 -10.26 -6.43 3.79
N SER A 29 -9.13 -5.94 4.31
CA SER A 29 -7.80 -6.52 4.07
C SER A 29 -7.70 -7.94 4.63
N GLY A 30 -8.25 -8.19 5.82
CA GLY A 30 -8.34 -9.52 6.42
C GLY A 30 -9.18 -10.49 5.58
N LEU A 31 -10.35 -10.06 5.11
CA LEU A 31 -11.20 -10.84 4.21
C LEU A 31 -10.49 -11.13 2.88
N THR A 32 -9.79 -10.15 2.32
CA THR A 32 -9.06 -10.30 1.06
C THR A 32 -7.91 -11.28 1.20
N PHE A 33 -7.17 -11.21 2.30
CA PHE A 33 -6.11 -12.17 2.62
C PHE A 33 -6.67 -13.59 2.80
N PHE A 34 -7.78 -13.73 3.53
CA PHE A 34 -8.47 -15.02 3.70
C PHE A 34 -8.93 -15.61 2.36
N CYS A 35 -9.56 -14.80 1.50
CA CYS A 35 -9.98 -15.20 0.17
C CYS A 35 -8.79 -15.62 -0.71
N LEU A 36 -7.71 -14.82 -0.73
CA LEU A 36 -6.49 -15.13 -1.50
C LEU A 36 -5.83 -16.43 -1.03
N VAL A 37 -5.85 -16.72 0.27
CA VAL A 37 -5.25 -17.93 0.83
C VAL A 37 -6.12 -19.16 0.58
N LYS A 38 -7.44 -19.06 0.81
CA LYS A 38 -8.32 -20.22 0.91
C LYS A 38 -9.14 -20.53 -0.36
N VAL A 39 -9.48 -19.52 -1.17
CA VAL A 39 -10.40 -19.66 -2.32
C VAL A 39 -9.65 -19.81 -3.64
N SER A 40 -8.38 -19.41 -3.72
CA SER A 40 -7.64 -19.40 -4.98
C SER A 40 -7.12 -20.79 -5.37
N ASP A 41 -7.68 -21.35 -6.45
CA ASP A 41 -7.26 -22.61 -7.08
C ASP A 41 -5.77 -22.64 -7.44
N ALA A 42 -5.15 -23.81 -7.27
CA ALA A 42 -3.72 -24.07 -7.44
C ALA A 42 -3.13 -23.68 -8.82
N THR A 43 -3.98 -23.57 -9.85
CA THR A 43 -3.59 -23.27 -11.23
C THR A 43 -3.06 -21.84 -11.44
N ARG A 44 -3.25 -20.92 -10.47
CA ARG A 44 -2.81 -19.50 -10.56
C ARG A 44 -1.75 -19.11 -9.52
N SER A 45 -0.89 -20.06 -9.14
CA SER A 45 0.11 -19.91 -8.07
C SER A 45 1.05 -18.70 -8.22
N GLY A 46 1.39 -18.31 -9.45
CA GLY A 46 2.23 -17.13 -9.72
C GLY A 46 1.53 -15.81 -9.42
N LEU A 47 0.34 -15.58 -9.99
CA LEU A 47 -0.47 -14.38 -9.77
C LEU A 47 -0.81 -14.19 -8.28
N ARG A 48 -1.10 -15.29 -7.59
CA ARG A 48 -1.42 -15.28 -6.16
C ARG A 48 -0.29 -14.68 -5.31
N LYS A 49 0.98 -14.99 -5.61
CA LYS A 49 2.14 -14.44 -4.88
C LYS A 49 2.20 -12.92 -5.00
N TYR A 50 2.00 -12.38 -6.20
CA TYR A 50 1.95 -10.94 -6.41
C TYR A 50 0.79 -10.27 -5.67
N LEU A 51 -0.41 -10.86 -5.72
CA LEU A 51 -1.57 -10.30 -5.04
C LEU A 51 -1.41 -10.32 -3.51
N ILE A 52 -0.84 -11.39 -2.95
CA ILE A 52 -0.51 -11.47 -1.51
C ILE A 52 0.55 -10.42 -1.16
N TYR A 53 1.59 -10.26 -1.98
CA TYR A 53 2.63 -9.27 -1.75
C TYR A 53 2.07 -7.83 -1.76
N ILE A 54 1.23 -7.49 -2.74
CA ILE A 54 0.54 -6.20 -2.81
C ILE A 54 -0.34 -5.99 -1.56
N GLN A 55 -1.09 -7.01 -1.14
CA GLN A 55 -1.94 -6.93 0.05
C GLN A 55 -1.14 -6.71 1.33
N CYS A 56 0.04 -7.34 1.46
CA CYS A 56 0.95 -7.12 2.58
C CYS A 56 1.51 -5.70 2.59
N LEU A 57 1.91 -5.17 1.42
CA LEU A 57 2.39 -3.79 1.31
C LEU A 57 1.29 -2.77 1.64
N ALA A 58 0.06 -3.00 1.17
CA ALA A 58 -1.08 -2.16 1.48
C ALA A 58 -1.40 -2.16 2.99
N TYR A 59 -1.39 -3.33 3.63
CA TYR A 59 -1.61 -3.41 5.08
C TYR A 59 -0.48 -2.74 5.88
N LEU A 60 0.77 -2.93 5.46
CA LEU A 60 1.92 -2.26 6.07
C LEU A 60 1.83 -0.74 5.95
N HIS A 61 1.39 -0.24 4.78
CA HIS A 61 1.17 1.18 4.55
C HIS A 61 0.10 1.76 5.50
N ASP A 62 -1.04 1.08 5.63
CA ASP A 62 -2.14 1.51 6.52
C ASP A 62 -1.70 1.55 7.98
N VAL A 63 -1.03 0.49 8.45
CA VAL A 63 -0.45 0.43 9.81
C VAL A 63 0.57 1.55 10.02
N TYR A 64 1.41 1.81 9.03
CA TYR A 64 2.43 2.84 9.13
C TYR A 64 1.81 4.23 9.28
N LEU A 65 0.81 4.58 8.47
CA LEU A 65 0.18 5.91 8.50
C LEU A 65 -0.74 6.14 9.71
N GLU A 66 -1.37 5.09 10.25
CA GLU A 66 -2.31 5.26 11.36
C GLU A 66 -1.73 5.05 12.76
N ILE A 67 -0.74 4.16 12.89
CA ILE A 67 -0.19 3.76 14.20
C ILE A 67 1.23 4.31 14.40
N LEU A 68 2.11 4.16 13.40
CA LEU A 68 3.53 4.45 13.55
C LEU A 68 3.84 5.93 13.32
N TYR A 69 3.37 6.49 12.20
CA TYR A 69 3.67 7.83 11.73
C TYR A 69 2.42 8.49 11.15
N LYS A 70 1.69 9.22 12.00
CA LYS A 70 0.51 9.99 11.64
C LYS A 70 0.89 11.44 11.34
N GLY A 71 1.01 11.77 10.06
CA GLY A 71 1.34 13.12 9.60
C GLY A 71 0.10 14.01 9.47
N PHE A 72 0.15 15.23 10.01
CA PHE A 72 -0.87 16.25 9.81
C PHE A 72 -0.27 17.45 9.05
N PRO A 73 -0.74 17.75 7.82
CA PRO A 73 -0.32 18.95 7.12
C PRO A 73 -0.92 20.20 7.80
N LEU A 74 -0.11 21.24 7.96
CA LEU A 74 -0.51 22.52 8.55
C LEU A 74 -0.88 23.51 7.45
N PHE A 75 -2.12 23.51 6.95
CA PHE A 75 -2.53 24.58 6.04
C PHE A 75 -2.66 25.92 6.78
N PRO A 76 -2.19 27.07 6.25
CA PRO A 76 -1.58 27.30 4.93
C PRO A 76 -0.03 27.25 4.89
N MET A 77 0.64 26.84 5.98
CA MET A 77 2.09 26.80 6.05
C MET A 77 2.64 25.57 5.30
N LEU A 78 3.78 25.71 4.61
CA LEU A 78 4.51 24.55 4.09
C LEU A 78 5.19 23.82 5.24
N GLY A 79 4.40 23.04 5.98
CA GLY A 79 4.84 22.30 7.14
C GLY A 79 3.79 21.30 7.60
N GLY A 80 4.20 20.42 8.49
CA GLY A 80 3.32 19.47 9.13
C GLY A 80 3.93 19.04 10.45
N TYR A 81 3.10 18.60 11.37
CA TYR A 81 3.58 17.90 12.55
C TYR A 81 3.18 16.44 12.42
N CYS A 82 3.85 15.60 13.19
CA CYS A 82 3.59 14.17 13.20
C CYS A 82 3.26 13.72 14.62
N TYR A 83 2.49 12.64 14.71
CA TYR A 83 2.12 11.96 15.94
C TYR A 83 2.26 10.44 15.72
N GLY A 84 2.60 9.67 16.75
CA GLY A 84 2.72 8.20 16.65
C GLY A 84 4.00 7.65 17.26
N LEU A 85 4.09 6.32 17.34
CA LEU A 85 5.18 5.61 18.04
C LEU A 85 6.57 5.87 17.41
N LEU A 86 6.63 6.02 16.09
CA LEU A 86 7.88 6.18 15.35
C LEU A 86 8.06 7.59 14.81
N CYS A 87 7.28 8.55 15.28
CA CYS A 87 7.35 9.92 14.77
C CYS A 87 8.74 10.58 14.86
N HIS A 88 9.51 10.23 15.89
CA HIS A 88 10.86 10.76 16.09
C HIS A 88 11.93 10.05 15.25
N TRP A 89 11.72 8.77 14.92
CA TRP A 89 12.73 7.89 14.34
C TRP A 89 12.48 7.57 12.87
N ALA A 90 11.25 7.73 12.42
CA ALA A 90 10.83 7.39 11.08
C ALA A 90 10.50 8.66 10.28
N SER A 91 10.47 8.52 8.97
CA SER A 91 10.29 9.63 8.04
C SER A 91 9.10 9.38 7.13
N GLN A 92 8.47 10.46 6.66
CA GLN A 92 7.50 10.39 5.55
C GLN A 92 8.09 9.76 4.28
N ALA A 93 9.42 9.76 4.12
CA ALA A 93 10.09 9.08 3.01
C ALA A 93 9.80 7.57 2.95
N ILE A 94 9.54 6.92 4.11
CA ILE A 94 9.20 5.49 4.16
C ILE A 94 7.84 5.24 3.51
N VAL A 95 6.88 6.17 3.65
CA VAL A 95 5.56 6.08 2.98
C VAL A 95 5.75 6.09 1.47
N ILE A 96 6.58 7.01 0.97
CA ILE A 96 6.89 7.12 -0.47
C ILE A 96 7.54 5.84 -0.97
N LEU A 97 8.47 5.26 -0.20
CA LEU A 97 9.11 4.00 -0.54
C LEU A 97 8.11 2.83 -0.59
N ILE A 98 7.21 2.71 0.40
CA ILE A 98 6.18 1.66 0.43
C ILE A 98 5.21 1.85 -0.75
N MET A 99 4.77 3.07 -1.01
CA MET A 99 3.85 3.39 -2.10
C MET A 99 4.49 3.13 -3.47
N GLY A 100 5.78 3.46 -3.63
CA GLY A 100 6.56 3.14 -4.83
C GLY A 100 6.70 1.64 -5.04
N ASN A 101 7.03 0.88 -3.99
CA ASN A 101 7.09 -0.58 -4.04
C ASN A 101 5.73 -1.22 -4.36
N MET A 102 4.66 -0.69 -3.81
CA MET A 102 3.30 -1.13 -4.12
C MET A 102 2.96 -0.87 -5.60
N GLY A 103 3.28 0.31 -6.11
CA GLY A 103 3.12 0.64 -7.53
C GLY A 103 3.92 -0.28 -8.45
N ALA A 104 5.19 -0.53 -8.12
CA ALA A 104 6.03 -1.47 -8.85
C ALA A 104 5.41 -2.88 -8.84
N ALA A 105 4.98 -3.38 -7.69
CA ALA A 105 4.35 -4.70 -7.57
C ALA A 105 3.08 -4.85 -8.43
N ILE A 106 2.25 -3.80 -8.52
CA ILE A 106 1.07 -3.78 -9.39
C ILE A 106 1.48 -3.86 -10.86
N VAL A 107 2.48 -3.09 -11.29
CA VAL A 107 2.99 -3.12 -12.67
C VAL A 107 3.52 -4.52 -13.00
N MET A 108 4.30 -5.13 -12.10
CA MET A 108 4.80 -6.50 -12.29
C MET A 108 3.67 -7.52 -12.40
N CYS A 109 2.63 -7.37 -11.57
CA CYS A 109 1.43 -8.22 -11.62
C CYS A 109 0.70 -8.10 -12.98
N ILE A 110 0.57 -6.87 -13.52
CA ILE A 110 -0.03 -6.63 -14.84
C ILE A 110 0.82 -7.26 -15.94
N ILE A 111 2.14 -7.08 -15.90
CA ILE A 111 3.08 -7.68 -16.85
C ILE A 111 2.96 -9.20 -16.82
N TYR A 112 2.98 -9.82 -15.63
CA TYR A 112 2.83 -11.26 -15.48
C TYR A 112 1.53 -11.78 -16.13
N ARG A 113 0.42 -11.08 -15.88
CA ARG A 113 -0.87 -11.43 -16.49
C ARG A 113 -0.84 -11.27 -18.01
N HIS A 114 -0.27 -10.19 -18.52
CA HIS A 114 -0.15 -9.96 -19.95
C HIS A 114 0.69 -11.07 -20.62
N GLN A 115 1.83 -11.42 -20.04
CA GLN A 115 2.72 -12.47 -20.55
C GLN A 115 2.09 -13.87 -20.52
N SER A 116 1.13 -14.12 -19.63
CA SER A 116 0.42 -15.40 -19.58
C SER A 116 -0.54 -15.64 -20.76
N ILE A 117 -0.96 -14.57 -21.45
CA ILE A 117 -1.92 -14.63 -22.56
C ILE A 117 -1.19 -14.62 -23.92
N ILE A 118 0.02 -14.08 -23.99
CA ILE A 118 0.76 -13.92 -25.24
C ILE A 118 1.21 -15.29 -25.81
N PRO A 119 0.92 -15.55 -27.10
CA PRO A 119 1.36 -16.77 -27.77
C PRO A 119 2.89 -16.84 -27.89
N PRO A 120 3.49 -18.05 -27.89
CA PRO A 120 4.94 -18.24 -27.85
C PRO A 120 5.72 -17.60 -29.01
N ASN A 121 5.08 -17.35 -30.15
CA ASN A 121 5.72 -16.82 -31.35
C ASN A 121 5.62 -15.29 -31.49
N SER A 122 5.07 -14.59 -30.51
CA SER A 122 4.94 -13.12 -30.56
C SER A 122 6.23 -12.42 -30.11
N PRO A 123 6.65 -11.33 -30.78
CA PRO A 123 7.83 -10.56 -30.37
C PRO A 123 7.66 -9.85 -29.01
N LEU A 124 6.44 -9.77 -28.48
CA LEU A 124 6.14 -9.16 -27.18
C LEU A 124 6.29 -10.12 -25.99
N LYS A 125 6.64 -11.38 -26.24
CA LYS A 125 6.85 -12.37 -25.18
C LYS A 125 8.25 -12.23 -24.59
N PHE A 126 8.33 -12.05 -23.27
CA PHE A 126 9.61 -12.00 -22.60
C PHE A 126 10.30 -13.37 -22.65
N ASN A 127 11.59 -13.35 -22.97
CA ASN A 127 12.43 -14.55 -22.98
C ASN A 127 12.59 -15.10 -21.54
N THR A 128 12.80 -16.41 -21.39
CA THR A 128 12.77 -17.14 -20.11
C THR A 128 13.70 -16.54 -19.04
N VAL A 129 14.78 -15.87 -19.46
CA VAL A 129 15.75 -15.17 -18.58
C VAL A 129 15.14 -13.93 -17.91
N SER A 130 14.29 -13.16 -18.60
CA SER A 130 13.57 -12.03 -17.99
C SER A 130 12.51 -12.51 -16.98
N TYR A 131 12.00 -13.74 -17.14
CA TYR A 131 11.00 -14.31 -16.27
C TYR A 131 11.54 -14.61 -14.85
N TYR A 132 12.83 -14.93 -14.73
CA TYR A 132 13.51 -15.13 -13.45
C TYR A 132 13.88 -13.83 -12.74
N PHE A 133 14.15 -12.74 -13.46
CA PHE A 133 14.48 -11.45 -12.83
C PHE A 133 13.24 -10.76 -12.22
N VAL A 134 12.06 -11.20 -12.63
CA VAL A 134 10.75 -10.71 -12.20
C VAL A 134 10.25 -11.46 -10.95
N TYR A 135 10.78 -12.66 -10.66
CA TYR A 135 10.30 -13.57 -9.61
C TYR A 135 11.26 -13.73 -8.42
#